data_AF-A0A357WUX9-F1
#
_entry.id   AF-A0A357WUX9-F1
#
_cell.length_a   1.000
_cell.length_b   1.000
_cell.length_c   1.000
_cell.angle_alpha   90.00
_cell.angle_beta   90.00
_cell.angle_gamma   90.00
#
_symmetry.space_group_name_H-M   'P 1'
#
loop_
_entity.id
_entity.type
_entity.pdbx_description
1 polymer ?
#
loop_
_entity_poly.entity_id
_entity_poly.type
_entity_poly.pdbx_seq_one_letter_code
_entity_poly.pdbx_strand_id
1 'polypeptide(L)'
;MQFNNDARRALSESDIYNTPQKAVFKALAWSKGDLIMANRTGTYVAFDGLGETDPAKSDFKYYATIQAWSANKNIEFNITNSHEKTYAVRDSSAKATLYARIQERLRASKNMLVILTKDTRYTGSVLSYEIEQAIDNYKIPLIIAYPGYSAICDVDALSNLWPKTLAERIGNAGVEAIHIAFKKEPIFDAISQFYVNGKHLSSGKNYYNRQSYIDWGFVE
;
A
#
# COMPACT_ATOMS: atom_id res chain seq x y z
N MET A 1 -23.68 -62.29 39.11
CA MET A 1 -23.30 -61.21 38.18
C MET A 1 -24.14 -60.00 38.51
N GLN A 2 -23.57 -59.03 39.22
CA GLN A 2 -24.21 -57.77 39.59
C GLN A 2 -24.07 -56.80 38.41
N PHE A 3 -25.18 -56.39 37.80
CA PHE A 3 -25.22 -55.23 36.91
C PHE A 3 -25.90 -54.10 37.67
N ASN A 4 -25.14 -53.02 37.86
CA ASN A 4 -25.47 -51.88 38.69
C ASN A 4 -26.27 -50.83 37.89
N ASN A 5 -27.12 -50.14 38.63
CA ASN A 5 -28.05 -49.10 38.21
C ASN A 5 -27.41 -47.83 37.62
N ASP A 6 -28.27 -47.12 36.87
CA ASP A 6 -28.45 -45.66 36.81
C ASP A 6 -27.28 -44.73 36.50
N ALA A 7 -27.42 -44.02 35.37
CA ALA A 7 -27.02 -42.61 35.27
C ALA A 7 -27.68 -41.90 34.06
N ARG A 8 -28.99 -41.65 34.12
CA ARG A 8 -29.56 -40.44 33.48
C ARG A 8 -29.35 -39.27 34.45
N ARG A 9 -28.14 -38.71 34.45
CA ARG A 9 -27.80 -37.50 35.19
C ARG A 9 -27.91 -36.32 34.23
N ALA A 10 -28.85 -35.42 34.51
CA ALA A 10 -28.88 -34.11 33.87
C ALA A 10 -27.55 -33.41 34.12
N LEU A 11 -26.91 -32.91 33.04
CA LEU A 11 -25.69 -32.12 33.14
C LEU A 11 -26.00 -30.88 33.98
N SER A 12 -25.36 -30.74 35.12
CA SER A 12 -25.43 -29.50 35.92
C SER A 12 -24.65 -28.41 35.20
N GLU A 13 -25.11 -27.15 35.29
CA GLU A 13 -24.50 -25.96 34.66
C GLU A 13 -23.01 -25.73 35.02
N SER A 14 -22.46 -26.49 35.97
CA SER A 14 -21.03 -26.52 36.29
C SER A 14 -20.15 -27.33 35.33
N ASP A 15 -20.72 -28.26 34.55
CA ASP A 15 -19.95 -29.19 33.71
C ASP A 15 -19.56 -28.61 32.34
N ILE A 16 -20.09 -27.43 32.00
CA ILE A 16 -19.79 -26.71 30.74
C ILE A 16 -18.43 -25.99 30.81
N TYR A 17 -17.82 -25.88 32.00
CA TYR A 17 -16.59 -25.10 32.20
C TYR A 17 -15.28 -25.91 32.14
N ASN A 18 -15.30 -27.21 31.88
CA ASN A 18 -14.08 -28.03 31.91
C ASN A 18 -13.66 -28.65 30.57
N THR A 19 -14.02 -28.00 29.45
CA THR A 19 -13.31 -28.22 28.18
C THR A 19 -12.13 -27.25 28.15
N PRO A 20 -10.90 -27.64 27.76
CA PRO A 20 -9.78 -26.71 27.73
C PRO A 20 -10.13 -25.57 26.79
N GLN A 21 -10.49 -24.42 27.37
CA GLN A 21 -10.92 -23.22 26.63
C GLN A 21 -9.90 -22.87 25.54
N LYS A 22 -8.61 -23.19 25.75
CA LYS A 22 -7.55 -23.05 24.74
C LYS A 22 -7.84 -23.79 23.42
N ALA A 23 -8.45 -24.97 23.44
CA ALA A 23 -8.80 -25.71 22.22
C ALA A 23 -10.00 -25.10 21.50
N VAL A 24 -11.00 -24.62 22.26
CA VAL A 24 -12.20 -23.95 21.71
C VAL A 24 -11.84 -22.57 21.14
N PHE A 25 -10.98 -21.81 21.80
CA PHE A 25 -10.44 -20.54 21.28
C PHE A 25 -9.57 -20.76 20.02
N LYS A 26 -8.80 -21.85 19.96
CA LYS A 26 -8.00 -22.21 18.78
C LYS A 26 -8.86 -22.71 17.61
N ALA A 27 -9.96 -23.40 17.88
CA ALA A 27 -10.92 -23.82 16.87
C ALA A 27 -11.84 -22.67 16.40
N LEU A 28 -12.23 -21.73 17.28
CA LEU A 28 -12.91 -20.50 16.88
C LEU A 28 -12.02 -19.59 16.02
N ALA A 29 -10.72 -19.57 16.29
CA ALA A 29 -9.74 -18.89 15.44
C ALA A 29 -9.59 -19.56 14.06
N TRP A 30 -9.88 -20.86 13.95
CA TRP A 30 -9.85 -21.59 12.67
C TRP A 30 -11.15 -21.40 11.85
N SER A 31 -12.28 -21.06 12.49
CA SER A 31 -13.59 -20.86 11.84
C SER A 31 -13.86 -19.41 11.40
N LYS A 32 -13.05 -18.44 11.82
CA LYS A 32 -13.04 -17.07 11.27
C LYS A 32 -11.71 -16.89 10.56
N GLY A 33 -11.70 -17.23 9.27
CA GLY A 33 -10.49 -17.34 8.43
C GLY A 33 -9.39 -16.36 8.79
N ASP A 34 -8.27 -16.91 9.24
CA ASP A 34 -6.90 -16.45 9.04
C ASP A 34 -6.73 -14.95 8.75
N LEU A 35 -6.96 -14.11 9.77
CA LEU A 35 -6.14 -12.91 9.92
C LEU A 35 -4.81 -13.34 10.53
N ILE A 36 -3.96 -13.97 9.72
CA ILE A 36 -2.55 -13.62 9.79
C ILE A 36 -2.56 -12.12 9.52
N MET A 37 -2.61 -11.30 10.57
CA MET A 37 -2.30 -9.88 10.44
C MET A 37 -0.84 -9.87 9.98
N ALA A 38 -0.64 -9.90 8.66
CA ALA A 38 0.60 -9.48 8.07
C ALA A 38 0.84 -8.11 8.67
N ASN A 39 1.84 -7.98 9.53
CA ASN A 39 2.20 -6.71 10.12
C ASN A 39 2.63 -5.81 8.95
N ARG A 40 1.66 -5.08 8.38
CA ARG A 40 1.86 -4.14 7.30
C ARG A 40 2.59 -2.94 7.91
N THR A 41 3.90 -2.88 7.74
CA THR A 41 4.75 -1.85 8.36
C THR A 41 5.34 -0.91 7.32
N GLY A 42 5.71 -1.43 6.15
CA GLY A 42 6.42 -0.67 5.13
C GLY A 42 5.54 0.23 4.27
N THR A 43 6.15 1.23 3.66
CA THR A 43 5.56 2.02 2.56
C THR A 43 6.08 1.48 1.23
N TYR A 44 5.18 1.02 0.36
CA TYR A 44 5.56 0.59 -0.98
C TYR A 44 5.78 1.79 -1.90
N VAL A 45 6.98 1.97 -2.47
CA VAL A 45 7.24 3.09 -3.39
C VAL A 45 7.24 2.58 -4.82
N ALA A 46 6.45 3.24 -5.67
CA ALA A 46 6.28 2.89 -7.06
C ALA A 46 6.40 4.11 -7.97
N PHE A 47 7.01 3.89 -9.12
CA PHE A 47 7.19 4.87 -10.18
C PHE A 47 7.41 4.13 -11.50
N ASP A 48 7.24 4.85 -12.61
CA ASP A 48 7.52 4.32 -13.94
C ASP A 48 9.01 4.48 -14.25
N GLY A 49 9.72 3.38 -14.50
CA GLY A 49 11.15 3.34 -14.80
C GLY A 49 11.52 3.85 -16.21
N LEU A 50 10.56 4.41 -16.95
CA LEU A 50 10.72 5.08 -18.26
C LEU A 50 11.44 4.26 -19.36
N GLY A 51 11.69 2.96 -19.15
CA GLY A 51 12.48 2.14 -20.07
C GLY A 51 13.97 2.53 -20.10
N GLU A 52 14.42 3.36 -19.17
CA GLU A 52 15.81 3.80 -19.08
C GLU A 52 16.67 2.65 -18.56
N THR A 53 17.78 2.40 -19.26
CA THR A 53 18.69 1.29 -18.94
C THR A 53 19.80 1.70 -17.99
N ASP A 54 19.96 3.01 -17.77
CA ASP A 54 20.98 3.60 -16.91
C ASP A 54 20.44 3.84 -15.48
N PRO A 55 20.94 3.09 -14.46
CA PRO A 55 20.51 3.23 -13.08
C PRO A 55 20.66 4.63 -12.51
N ALA A 56 21.63 5.41 -13.01
CA ALA A 56 21.90 6.74 -12.52
C ALA A 56 20.88 7.79 -13.00
N LYS A 57 20.07 7.50 -14.04
CA LYS A 57 19.29 8.54 -14.75
C LYS A 57 17.82 8.63 -14.38
N SER A 58 17.11 7.51 -14.18
CA SER A 58 15.66 7.55 -13.87
C SER A 58 15.32 7.10 -12.45
N ASP A 59 16.05 6.12 -11.93
CA ASP A 59 15.56 5.26 -10.86
C ASP A 59 16.13 5.63 -9.50
N PHE A 60 17.39 6.03 -9.48
CA PHE A 60 18.12 6.29 -8.25
C PHE A 60 17.72 7.62 -7.61
N LYS A 61 17.31 8.63 -8.38
CA LYS A 61 17.16 10.00 -7.82
C LYS A 61 16.05 10.09 -6.78
N TYR A 62 14.85 9.58 -7.07
CA TYR A 62 13.73 9.68 -6.14
C TYR A 62 13.92 8.75 -4.96
N TYR A 63 14.43 7.54 -5.21
CA TYR A 63 14.76 6.60 -4.15
C TYR A 63 15.84 7.14 -3.21
N ALA A 64 16.97 7.59 -3.76
CA ALA A 64 18.05 8.18 -2.98
C ALA A 64 17.58 9.42 -2.20
N THR A 65 16.68 10.22 -2.79
CA THR A 65 16.07 11.37 -2.09
C THR A 65 15.23 10.90 -0.89
N ILE A 66 14.35 9.91 -1.07
CA ILE A 66 13.52 9.37 0.02
C ILE A 66 14.40 8.73 1.09
N GLN A 67 15.41 7.95 0.71
CA GLN A 67 16.37 7.35 1.63
C GLN A 67 17.14 8.42 2.41
N ALA A 68 17.62 9.47 1.76
CA ALA A 68 18.30 10.57 2.42
C ALA A 68 17.40 11.26 3.43
N TRP A 69 16.11 11.44 3.12
CA TRP A 69 15.15 12.00 4.07
C TRP A 69 14.81 11.05 5.21
N SER A 70 14.87 9.73 4.97
CA SER A 70 14.53 8.71 5.96
C SER A 70 15.72 8.22 6.78
N ALA A 71 16.96 8.67 6.50
CA ALA A 71 18.15 8.19 7.20
C ALA A 71 18.07 8.28 8.74
N ASN A 72 17.30 9.23 9.26
CA ASN A 72 17.06 9.43 10.69
C ASN A 72 15.64 9.08 11.14
N LYS A 73 14.84 8.45 10.27
CA LYS A 73 13.46 8.05 10.54
C LYS A 73 13.38 6.54 10.43
N ASN A 74 12.82 5.86 11.42
CA ASN A 74 12.63 4.40 11.37
C ASN A 74 11.44 4.03 10.46
N ILE A 75 11.54 4.37 9.16
CA ILE A 75 10.52 4.09 8.14
C ILE A 75 11.11 3.11 7.13
N GLU A 76 10.43 1.98 6.99
CA GLU A 76 10.75 0.95 6.01
C GLU A 76 10.11 1.31 4.66
N PHE A 77 10.94 1.57 3.64
CA PHE A 77 10.49 1.80 2.27
C PHE A 77 10.77 0.56 1.41
N ASN A 78 9.71 -0.03 0.88
CA ASN A 78 9.78 -1.20 0.00
C ASN A 78 9.69 -0.74 -1.45
N ILE A 79 10.75 -0.96 -2.25
CA ILE A 79 10.77 -0.57 -3.67
C ILE A 79 11.02 -1.78 -4.54
N THR A 80 10.33 -1.85 -5.67
CA THR A 80 10.71 -2.73 -6.77
C THR A 80 11.66 -2.02 -7.73
N ASN A 81 12.87 -2.56 -7.87
CA ASN A 81 13.91 -2.02 -8.75
C ASN A 81 13.37 -1.97 -10.19
N SER A 82 13.37 -0.77 -10.76
CA SER A 82 12.86 -0.47 -12.10
C SER A 82 13.71 -1.06 -13.23
N HIS A 83 14.98 -1.41 -13.00
CA HIS A 83 15.71 -2.29 -13.92
C HIS A 83 15.06 -3.67 -14.02
N GLU A 84 14.68 -4.27 -12.88
CA GLU A 84 13.94 -5.54 -12.90
C GLU A 84 12.61 -5.38 -13.65
N LYS A 85 11.96 -4.22 -13.53
CA LYS A 85 10.73 -3.89 -14.28
C LYS A 85 10.97 -3.85 -15.80
N THR A 86 12.05 -3.23 -16.25
CA THR A 86 12.38 -3.09 -17.68
C THR A 86 12.77 -4.43 -18.31
N TYR A 87 13.58 -5.24 -17.63
CA TYR A 87 13.97 -6.57 -18.11
C TYR A 87 12.78 -7.55 -18.17
N ALA A 88 11.89 -7.51 -17.18
CA ALA A 88 10.73 -8.39 -17.11
C ALA A 88 9.71 -8.20 -18.24
N VAL A 89 9.73 -7.08 -18.97
CA VAL A 89 8.85 -6.89 -20.15
C VAL A 89 9.25 -7.82 -21.30
N ARG A 90 10.49 -8.31 -21.34
CA ARG A 90 11.05 -9.09 -22.46
C ARG A 90 11.07 -10.61 -22.24
N ASP A 91 10.96 -11.08 -21.00
CA ASP A 91 11.04 -12.50 -20.62
C ASP A 91 9.86 -12.88 -19.72
N SER A 92 9.09 -13.88 -20.14
CA SER A 92 7.88 -14.34 -19.43
C SER A 92 8.19 -14.97 -18.06
N SER A 93 9.35 -15.61 -17.91
CA SER A 93 9.78 -16.22 -16.65
C SER A 93 10.19 -15.15 -15.63
N ALA A 94 11.00 -14.18 -16.07
CA ALA A 94 11.38 -13.00 -15.28
C ALA A 94 10.15 -12.17 -14.85
N LYS A 95 9.12 -12.09 -15.72
CA LYS A 95 7.86 -11.41 -15.40
C LYS A 95 7.10 -12.06 -14.24
N ALA A 96 6.97 -13.39 -14.24
CA ALA A 96 6.30 -14.10 -13.16
C ALA A 96 7.02 -13.89 -11.81
N THR A 97 8.34 -14.00 -11.81
CA THR A 97 9.16 -13.75 -10.61
C THR A 97 9.03 -12.30 -10.12
N LEU A 98 9.08 -11.32 -11.03
CA LEU A 98 8.89 -9.92 -10.68
C LEU A 98 7.52 -9.68 -10.03
N TYR A 99 6.46 -10.23 -10.61
CA TYR A 99 5.10 -10.02 -10.11
C TYR A 99 4.90 -10.68 -8.75
N ALA A 100 5.46 -11.88 -8.53
CA ALA A 100 5.45 -12.52 -7.22
C ALA A 100 6.12 -11.64 -6.14
N ARG A 101 7.27 -11.03 -6.45
CA ARG A 101 7.97 -10.10 -5.54
C ARG A 101 7.17 -8.82 -5.29
N ILE A 102 6.53 -8.26 -6.31
CA ILE A 102 5.64 -7.09 -6.16
C ILE A 102 4.50 -7.43 -5.20
N GLN A 103 3.84 -8.57 -5.40
CA GLN A 103 2.76 -9.05 -4.55
C GLN A 103 3.21 -9.26 -3.10
N GLU A 104 4.38 -9.85 -2.88
CA GLU A 104 4.97 -10.01 -1.54
C GLU A 104 5.18 -8.66 -0.85
N ARG A 105 5.81 -7.70 -1.54
CA ARG A 105 6.07 -6.36 -0.99
C ARG A 105 4.78 -5.59 -0.72
N LEU A 106 3.79 -5.68 -1.59
CA LEU A 106 2.47 -5.06 -1.38
C LEU A 106 1.75 -5.68 -0.18
N ARG A 107 1.81 -7.00 0.02
CA ARG A 107 1.25 -7.68 1.21
C ARG A 107 1.87 -7.17 2.51
N ALA A 108 3.15 -6.83 2.50
CA ALA A 108 3.88 -6.30 3.65
C ALA A 108 3.71 -4.77 3.85
N SER A 109 3.05 -4.08 2.92
CA SER A 109 2.99 -2.62 2.92
C SER A 109 1.66 -2.09 3.47
N LYS A 110 1.74 -1.01 4.26
CA LYS A 110 0.59 -0.34 4.89
C LYS A 110 -0.03 0.74 4.03
N ASN A 111 0.74 1.30 3.11
CA ASN A 111 0.34 2.29 2.11
C ASN A 111 1.30 2.22 0.92
N MET A 112 0.97 2.94 -0.14
CA MET A 112 1.78 3.03 -1.34
C MET A 112 2.06 4.47 -1.73
N LEU A 113 3.33 4.83 -1.85
CA LEU A 113 3.80 6.10 -2.41
C LEU A 113 4.01 5.94 -3.92
N VAL A 114 3.18 6.60 -4.73
CA VAL A 114 3.27 6.61 -6.19
C VAL A 114 3.86 7.91 -6.66
N ILE A 115 4.93 7.86 -7.46
CA ILE A 115 5.58 9.06 -8.00
C ILE A 115 5.19 9.18 -9.48
N LEU A 116 4.46 10.25 -9.82
CA LEU A 116 4.01 10.53 -11.17
C LEU A 116 4.72 11.76 -11.74
N THR A 117 5.15 11.67 -12.99
CA THR A 117 5.87 12.72 -13.71
C THR A 117 5.25 12.92 -15.09
N LYS A 118 5.65 13.98 -15.80
CA LYS A 118 5.26 14.18 -17.21
C LYS A 118 5.66 13.04 -18.15
N ASP A 119 6.67 12.26 -17.76
CA ASP A 119 7.21 11.17 -18.56
C ASP A 119 6.53 9.82 -18.22
N THR A 120 5.69 9.77 -17.18
CA THR A 120 4.97 8.56 -16.78
C THR A 120 4.08 8.05 -17.92
N ARG A 121 4.29 6.80 -18.34
CA ARG A 121 3.55 6.22 -19.46
C ARG A 121 2.09 5.99 -19.09
N TYR A 122 1.22 6.33 -20.03
CA TYR A 122 -0.22 6.12 -19.87
C TYR A 122 -0.59 4.64 -19.77
N THR A 123 0.08 3.74 -20.48
CA THR A 123 -0.16 2.29 -20.46
C THR A 123 1.14 1.47 -20.57
N GLY A 124 1.06 0.17 -20.27
CA GLY A 124 2.12 -0.79 -20.58
C GLY A 124 3.33 -0.77 -19.64
N SER A 125 3.25 -0.04 -18.52
CA SER A 125 4.27 -0.06 -17.48
C SER A 125 3.94 -1.06 -16.38
N VAL A 126 4.96 -1.55 -15.67
CA VAL A 126 4.76 -2.35 -14.45
C VAL A 126 4.05 -1.54 -13.37
N LEU A 127 4.18 -0.20 -13.39
CA LEU A 127 3.43 0.70 -12.50
C LEU A 127 1.91 0.51 -12.63
N SER A 128 1.39 0.27 -13.86
CA SER A 128 -0.03 -0.04 -14.06
C SER A 128 -0.45 -1.28 -13.26
N TYR A 129 0.37 -2.33 -13.25
CA TYR A 129 0.10 -3.53 -12.46
C TYR A 129 0.19 -3.26 -10.95
N GLU A 130 1.21 -2.53 -10.49
CA GLU A 130 1.38 -2.19 -9.08
C GLU A 130 0.17 -1.43 -8.52
N ILE A 131 -0.33 -0.43 -9.26
CA ILE A 131 -1.51 0.36 -8.89
C ILE A 131 -2.77 -0.51 -8.86
N GLU A 132 -2.97 -1.34 -9.89
CA GLU A 132 -4.09 -2.28 -9.93
C GLU A 132 -4.12 -3.17 -8.68
N GLN A 133 -2.99 -3.81 -8.36
CA GLN A 133 -2.92 -4.71 -7.21
C GLN A 133 -3.14 -3.97 -5.89
N ALA A 134 -2.57 -2.76 -5.74
CA ALA A 134 -2.72 -1.95 -4.54
C ALA A 134 -4.19 -1.59 -4.26
N ILE A 135 -4.91 -1.12 -5.28
CA ILE A 135 -6.32 -0.71 -5.18
C ILE A 135 -7.25 -1.93 -5.10
N ASP A 136 -7.10 -2.87 -6.03
CA ASP A 136 -8.13 -3.88 -6.28
C ASP A 136 -8.00 -5.07 -5.33
N ASN A 137 -6.77 -5.45 -4.97
CA ASN A 137 -6.50 -6.68 -4.21
C ASN A 137 -6.06 -6.40 -2.76
N TYR A 138 -5.14 -5.47 -2.56
CA TYR A 138 -4.55 -5.23 -1.23
C TYR A 138 -5.27 -4.17 -0.41
N LYS A 139 -6.11 -3.35 -1.06
CA LYS A 139 -6.89 -2.27 -0.43
C LYS A 139 -6.00 -1.35 0.40
N ILE A 140 -4.83 -0.99 -0.15
CA ILE A 140 -3.91 -0.06 0.50
C ILE A 140 -4.13 1.35 -0.04
N PRO A 141 -4.13 2.39 0.82
CA PRO A 141 -4.29 3.76 0.37
C PRO A 141 -3.06 4.23 -0.42
N LEU A 142 -3.31 5.11 -1.39
CA LEU A 142 -2.30 5.68 -2.27
C LEU A 142 -1.92 7.09 -1.83
N ILE A 143 -0.61 7.36 -1.83
CA ILE A 143 -0.04 8.68 -1.64
C ILE A 143 0.63 9.02 -2.96
N ILE A 144 0.04 9.92 -3.74
CA ILE A 144 0.44 10.20 -5.11
C ILE A 144 1.23 11.51 -5.13
N ALA A 145 2.53 11.41 -5.35
CA ALA A 145 3.46 12.52 -5.28
C ALA A 145 3.91 13.00 -6.67
N TYR A 146 3.92 14.32 -6.84
CA TYR A 146 4.25 14.96 -8.12
C TYR A 146 5.51 15.84 -7.99
N PRO A 147 6.66 15.42 -8.56
CA PRO A 147 7.91 16.19 -8.50
C PRO A 147 7.92 17.53 -9.24
N GLY A 148 7.06 17.69 -10.24
CA GLY A 148 6.97 18.93 -11.02
C GLY A 148 6.20 20.06 -10.36
N TYR A 149 5.75 19.90 -9.11
CA TYR A 149 4.80 20.79 -8.45
C TYR A 149 5.29 21.17 -7.04
N SER A 150 5.06 22.42 -6.65
CA SER A 150 5.34 22.92 -5.29
C SER A 150 4.18 22.67 -4.33
N ALA A 151 2.95 22.68 -4.84
CA ALA A 151 1.73 22.38 -4.10
C ALA A 151 0.70 21.74 -5.04
N ILE A 152 -0.19 20.93 -4.47
CA ILE A 152 -1.35 20.37 -5.17
C ILE A 152 -2.60 20.97 -4.54
N CYS A 153 -3.32 21.79 -5.31
CA CYS A 153 -4.58 22.41 -4.89
C CYS A 153 -5.75 22.09 -5.83
N ASP A 154 -5.46 21.45 -6.97
CA ASP A 154 -6.44 20.95 -7.92
C ASP A 154 -5.94 19.60 -8.45
N VAL A 155 -6.64 18.54 -8.10
CA VAL A 155 -6.29 17.17 -8.49
C VAL A 155 -6.66 16.90 -9.94
N ASP A 156 -7.76 17.46 -10.43
CA ASP A 156 -8.28 17.18 -11.77
C ASP A 156 -7.38 17.77 -12.86
N ALA A 157 -6.70 18.87 -12.56
CA ALA A 157 -5.64 19.45 -13.39
C ALA A 157 -4.44 18.52 -13.64
N LEU A 158 -4.28 17.45 -12.85
CA LEU A 158 -3.17 16.49 -12.96
C LEU A 158 -3.55 15.22 -13.74
N SER A 159 -4.80 15.13 -14.21
CA SER A 159 -5.36 13.91 -14.83
C SER A 159 -4.58 13.42 -16.05
N ASN A 160 -3.91 14.33 -16.77
CA ASN A 160 -3.03 14.00 -17.90
C ASN A 160 -1.74 13.25 -17.51
N LEU A 161 -1.35 13.28 -16.23
CA LEU A 161 -0.18 12.57 -15.70
C LEU A 161 -0.52 11.15 -15.22
N TRP A 162 -1.80 10.78 -15.17
CA TRP A 162 -2.23 9.52 -14.60
C TRP A 162 -2.05 8.38 -15.59
N PRO A 163 -1.46 7.25 -15.19
CA PRO A 163 -1.59 6.03 -15.98
C PRO A 163 -3.07 5.64 -16.06
N LYS A 164 -3.45 5.00 -17.18
CA LYS A 164 -4.83 4.56 -17.46
C LYS A 164 -5.47 3.84 -16.26
N THR A 165 -4.73 2.91 -15.65
CA THR A 165 -5.19 2.14 -14.48
C THR A 165 -5.63 3.02 -13.32
N LEU A 166 -4.91 4.12 -13.05
CA LEU A 166 -5.25 5.07 -12.00
C LEU A 166 -6.46 5.91 -12.41
N ALA A 167 -6.47 6.43 -13.64
CA ALA A 167 -7.55 7.27 -14.15
C ALA A 167 -8.91 6.55 -14.12
N GLU A 168 -8.94 5.24 -14.43
CA GLU A 168 -10.14 4.40 -14.40
C GLU A 168 -10.63 4.07 -12.98
N ARG A 169 -9.79 4.24 -11.95
CA ARG A 169 -10.09 3.83 -10.57
C ARG A 169 -10.25 4.98 -9.60
N ILE A 170 -9.62 6.13 -9.84
CA ILE A 170 -9.51 7.21 -8.85
C ILE A 170 -10.88 7.77 -8.42
N GLY A 171 -11.89 7.67 -9.27
CA GLY A 171 -13.27 8.08 -8.97
C GLY A 171 -14.16 7.00 -8.36
N ASN A 172 -13.67 5.75 -8.21
CA ASN A 172 -14.49 4.65 -7.72
C ASN A 172 -14.69 4.74 -6.20
N ALA A 173 -15.86 4.31 -5.75
CA ALA A 173 -16.16 4.23 -4.32
C ALA A 173 -15.18 3.31 -3.59
N GLY A 174 -14.72 3.74 -2.41
CA GLY A 174 -13.78 3.00 -1.58
C GLY A 174 -12.31 3.10 -2.02
N VAL A 175 -11.99 3.85 -3.07
CA VAL A 175 -10.60 4.20 -3.39
C VAL A 175 -10.15 5.33 -2.47
N GLU A 176 -9.03 5.11 -1.80
CA GLU A 176 -8.43 6.08 -0.88
C GLU A 176 -7.10 6.56 -1.46
N ALA A 177 -7.04 7.83 -1.87
CA ALA A 177 -5.81 8.42 -2.36
C ALA A 177 -5.69 9.91 -2.03
N ILE A 178 -4.46 10.34 -1.73
CA ILE A 178 -4.09 11.73 -1.50
C ILE A 178 -3.01 12.16 -2.50
N HIS A 179 -3.20 13.33 -3.12
CA HIS A 179 -2.30 13.93 -4.10
C HIS A 179 -1.48 15.03 -3.45
N ILE A 180 -0.15 14.93 -3.57
CA ILE A 180 0.80 15.79 -2.85
C ILE A 180 1.97 16.23 -3.73
N ALA A 181 2.62 17.34 -3.38
CA ALA A 181 3.92 17.68 -3.96
C ALA A 181 4.97 16.66 -3.50
N PHE A 182 5.94 16.32 -4.37
CA PHE A 182 7.08 15.48 -3.96
C PHE A 182 8.06 16.31 -3.12
N LYS A 183 7.73 16.48 -1.85
CA LYS A 183 8.51 17.19 -0.84
C LYS A 183 8.53 16.37 0.45
N LYS A 184 9.55 16.59 1.28
CA LYS A 184 9.77 15.81 2.50
C LYS A 184 8.57 15.93 3.43
N GLU A 185 8.15 17.13 3.78
CA GLU A 185 7.11 17.38 4.78
C GLU A 185 5.75 16.75 4.39
N PRO A 186 5.19 16.96 3.18
CA PRO A 186 3.95 16.32 2.76
C PRO A 186 4.05 14.79 2.70
N ILE A 187 5.18 14.23 2.22
CA ILE A 187 5.35 12.77 2.13
C ILE A 187 5.35 12.15 3.52
N PHE A 188 6.15 12.69 4.43
CA PHE A 188 6.27 12.14 5.78
C PHE A 188 5.00 12.33 6.61
N ASP A 189 4.29 13.44 6.41
CA ASP A 189 2.98 13.64 7.01
C ASP A 189 1.98 12.59 6.50
N ALA A 190 1.87 12.44 5.17
CA ALA A 190 0.92 11.52 4.55
C ALA A 190 1.17 10.05 4.92
N ILE A 191 2.42 9.55 4.84
CA ILE A 191 2.74 8.14 5.14
C ILE A 191 2.54 7.78 6.61
N SER A 192 2.52 8.78 7.50
CA SER A 192 2.27 8.59 8.93
C SER A 192 0.79 8.50 9.27
N GLN A 193 -0.08 9.12 8.45
CA GLN A 193 -1.52 9.19 8.70
C GLN A 193 -2.31 8.19 7.86
N PHE A 194 -2.02 8.12 6.56
CA PHE A 194 -2.85 7.39 5.59
C PHE A 194 -2.24 6.02 5.31
N TYR A 195 -2.75 5.02 6.02
CA TYR A 195 -2.39 3.62 5.86
C TYR A 195 -3.58 2.74 6.26
N VAL A 196 -3.50 1.43 5.97
CA VAL A 196 -4.62 0.47 6.12
C VAL A 196 -5.35 0.54 7.46
N ASN A 197 -4.62 0.78 8.56
CA ASN A 197 -5.17 0.87 9.92
C ASN A 197 -5.04 2.30 10.50
N GLY A 198 -4.90 3.30 9.63
CA GLY A 198 -4.66 4.69 9.98
C GLY A 198 -5.91 5.55 9.79
N LYS A 199 -5.69 6.83 9.49
CA LYS A 199 -6.75 7.73 9.07
C LYS A 199 -7.19 7.36 7.66
N HIS A 200 -8.51 7.25 7.47
CA HIS A 200 -9.10 6.98 6.17
C HIS A 200 -9.33 8.27 5.38
N LEU A 201 -9.13 8.18 4.06
CA LEU A 201 -9.41 9.22 3.10
C LEU A 201 -10.86 9.10 2.61
N SER A 202 -11.47 10.23 2.26
CA SER A 202 -12.87 10.25 1.83
C SER A 202 -13.09 9.77 0.39
N SER A 203 -12.03 9.76 -0.42
CA SER A 203 -12.07 9.48 -1.87
C SER A 203 -10.66 9.29 -2.45
N GLY A 204 -10.58 9.05 -3.76
CA GLY A 204 -9.33 9.03 -4.49
C GLY A 204 -8.76 10.42 -4.81
N LYS A 205 -9.47 11.53 -4.54
CA LYS A 205 -9.04 12.87 -4.96
C LYS A 205 -8.76 13.81 -3.78
N ASN A 206 -8.24 13.28 -2.68
CA ASN A 206 -7.85 14.12 -1.55
C ASN A 206 -6.56 14.90 -1.85
N TYR A 207 -6.40 16.05 -1.22
CA TYR A 207 -5.17 16.86 -1.26
C TYR A 207 -5.09 17.71 0.01
N TYR A 208 -3.90 18.17 0.37
CA TYR A 208 -3.72 19.13 1.46
C TYR A 208 -4.19 20.53 1.02
N ASN A 209 -4.80 21.27 1.94
CA ASN A 209 -5.19 22.65 1.64
C ASN A 209 -3.95 23.54 1.40
N ARG A 210 -4.16 24.71 0.79
CA ARG A 210 -3.07 25.65 0.49
C ARG A 210 -2.30 26.08 1.75
N GLN A 211 -2.99 26.26 2.87
CA GLN A 211 -2.36 26.69 4.13
C GLN A 211 -1.29 25.70 4.59
N SER A 212 -1.51 24.39 4.46
CA SER A 212 -0.50 23.38 4.80
C SER A 212 0.80 23.60 4.01
N TYR A 213 0.71 23.96 2.73
CA TYR A 213 1.89 24.26 1.91
C TYR A 213 2.57 25.58 2.27
N ILE A 214 1.82 26.58 2.76
CA ILE A 214 2.37 27.83 3.32
C ILE A 214 3.11 27.51 4.62
N ASP A 215 2.51 26.72 5.51
CA ASP A 215 3.09 26.34 6.80
C ASP A 215 4.39 25.52 6.62
N TRP A 216 4.48 24.74 5.54
CA TRP A 216 5.70 24.03 5.15
C TRP A 216 6.70 24.90 4.35
N GLY A 217 6.36 26.14 4.02
CA GLY A 217 7.24 27.07 3.30
C GLY A 217 7.44 26.76 1.82
N PHE A 218 6.48 26.12 1.16
CA PHE A 218 6.57 25.77 -0.27
C PHE A 218 5.85 26.74 -1.20
N VAL A 219 4.92 27.51 -0.67
CA VAL A 219 4.16 28.54 -1.40
C VAL A 219 3.97 29.76 -0.51
N GLU A 220 3.80 30.91 -1.15
CA GLU A 220 3.44 32.19 -0.52
C GLU A 220 1.92 32.41 -0.53
#